data_AF-A0A661FU32-F1
#
_entry.id   AF-A0A661FU32-F1
#
_cell.length_a   1.000
_cell.length_b   1.000
_cell.length_c   1.000
_cell.angle_alpha   90.00
_cell.angle_beta   90.00
_cell.angle_gamma   90.00
#
_symmetry.space_group_name_H-M   'P 1'
#
loop_
_entity.id
_entity.type
_entity.pdbx_description
1 polymer ?
#
loop_
_entity_poly.entity_id
_entity_poly.type
_entity_poly.pdbx_seq_one_letter_code
_entity_poly.pdbx_strand_id
1 'polypeptide(L)'
;MRKRGFSVERIGTIAGASGGAKWLILSQLDRVIIERVLPHLSGPVHLLGSSIGAWRFACYAQSSPLQALSQFETGYLEQEYSENPDAEEITEKSREILQSMLGGNRARDIVNHPVLRLNIMTVRSRFLTASERRPLLAAGLMLAATANIASRRTLGAFFERGLFYDPRDLPPFYNAPGFPLHRIELTEKNLVDAVLA
;
A
#
# COMPACT_ATOMS: atom_id res chain seq x y z
N MET A 1 6.69 3.42 -28.71
CA MET A 1 7.29 2.11 -28.38
C MET A 1 7.82 1.42 -29.64
N ARG A 2 8.77 2.03 -30.33
CA ARG A 2 9.29 1.55 -31.63
C ARG A 2 10.81 1.46 -31.52
N LYS A 3 11.37 0.27 -31.82
CA LYS A 3 12.80 -0.14 -31.95
C LYS A 3 13.54 -0.79 -30.77
N ARG A 4 13.01 -0.84 -29.56
CA ARG A 4 13.50 -1.75 -28.49
C ARG A 4 12.28 -2.34 -27.80
N GLY A 5 12.21 -3.67 -27.68
CA GLY A 5 11.12 -4.35 -26.97
C GLY A 5 11.01 -3.89 -25.51
N PHE A 6 10.00 -4.38 -24.80
CA PHE A 6 9.93 -4.20 -23.35
C PHE A 6 11.18 -4.82 -22.71
N SER A 7 12.03 -4.00 -22.07
CA SER A 7 13.14 -4.46 -21.24
C SER A 7 12.74 -4.27 -19.78
N VAL A 8 12.79 -5.35 -19.01
CA VAL A 8 12.50 -5.37 -17.56
C VAL A 8 13.41 -4.41 -16.79
N GLU A 9 14.64 -4.21 -17.26
CA GLU A 9 15.63 -3.30 -16.66
C GLU A 9 15.16 -1.84 -16.68
N ARG A 10 14.17 -1.50 -17.51
CA ARG A 10 13.61 -0.14 -17.61
C ARG A 10 12.44 0.12 -16.65
N ILE A 11 12.03 -0.88 -15.87
CA ILE A 11 10.96 -0.72 -14.89
C ILE A 11 11.51 0.11 -13.73
N GLY A 12 11.19 1.41 -13.70
CA GLY A 12 11.54 2.31 -12.60
C GLY A 12 10.47 2.37 -11.50
N THR A 13 9.24 1.91 -11.77
CA THR A 13 8.15 1.92 -10.79
C THR A 13 7.17 0.79 -11.04
N ILE A 14 6.72 0.13 -9.98
CA ILE A 14 5.63 -0.85 -9.98
C ILE A 14 4.54 -0.29 -9.06
N ALA A 15 3.31 -0.18 -9.57
CA ALA A 15 2.18 0.35 -8.82
C ALA A 15 1.19 -0.77 -8.47
N GLY A 16 0.76 -0.79 -7.20
CA GLY A 16 -0.13 -1.80 -6.63
C GLY A 16 -1.32 -1.13 -5.98
N ALA A 17 -2.48 -1.24 -6.61
CA ALA A 17 -3.71 -0.64 -6.10
C ALA A 17 -4.35 -1.49 -4.99
N SER A 18 -5.22 -0.86 -4.19
CA SER A 18 -6.17 -1.55 -3.32
C SER A 18 -7.11 -2.45 -4.13
N GLY A 19 -7.67 -3.48 -3.49
CA GLY A 19 -8.54 -4.43 -4.18
C GLY A 19 -9.33 -5.40 -3.31
N GLY A 20 -9.24 -5.30 -1.98
CA GLY A 20 -9.83 -6.31 -1.07
C GLY A 20 -9.44 -7.74 -1.50
N ALA A 21 -10.36 -8.70 -1.35
CA ALA A 21 -10.13 -10.11 -1.69
C ALA A 21 -9.72 -10.40 -3.15
N LYS A 22 -9.85 -9.43 -4.08
CA LYS A 22 -9.37 -9.59 -5.48
C LYS A 22 -7.87 -9.85 -5.55
N TRP A 23 -7.14 -9.49 -4.49
CA TRP A 23 -5.71 -9.72 -4.41
C TRP A 23 -5.32 -11.21 -4.46
N LEU A 24 -6.20 -12.13 -4.04
CA LEU A 24 -5.94 -13.57 -4.09
C LEU A 24 -5.77 -14.08 -5.53
N ILE A 25 -6.48 -13.50 -6.50
CA ILE A 25 -6.24 -13.80 -7.92
C ILE A 25 -4.93 -13.16 -8.38
N LEU A 26 -4.67 -11.93 -7.91
CA LEU A 26 -3.43 -11.22 -8.23
C LEU A 26 -2.19 -11.88 -7.62
N SER A 27 -2.33 -12.69 -6.58
CA SER A 27 -1.21 -13.38 -5.94
C SER A 27 -0.55 -14.38 -6.91
N GLN A 28 -1.31 -14.96 -7.84
CA GLN A 28 -0.74 -15.80 -8.91
C GLN A 28 0.09 -14.98 -9.90
N LEU A 29 -0.35 -13.76 -10.23
CA LEU A 29 0.46 -12.82 -11.00
C LEU A 29 1.70 -12.39 -10.21
N ASP A 30 1.56 -12.21 -8.90
CA ASP A 30 2.67 -11.83 -8.02
C ASP A 30 3.77 -12.88 -8.01
N ARG A 31 3.41 -14.16 -7.96
CA ARG A 31 4.36 -15.28 -8.08
C ARG A 31 5.16 -15.18 -9.38
N VAL A 32 4.49 -14.94 -10.51
CA VAL A 32 5.17 -14.75 -11.80
C VAL A 32 6.08 -13.52 -11.78
N ILE A 33 5.65 -12.39 -11.22
CA ILE A 33 6.47 -11.17 -11.10
C ILE A 33 7.71 -11.45 -10.25
N ILE A 34 7.53 -12.09 -9.09
CA ILE A 34 8.60 -12.43 -8.16
C ILE A 34 9.64 -13.33 -8.83
N GLU A 35 9.21 -14.35 -9.58
CA GLU A 35 10.10 -15.32 -10.21
C GLU A 35 10.74 -14.81 -11.51
N ARG A 36 10.01 -14.06 -12.31
CA ARG A 36 10.38 -13.75 -13.70
C ARG A 36 10.76 -12.30 -13.95
N VAL A 37 10.47 -11.39 -13.02
CA VAL A 37 10.71 -9.95 -13.20
C VAL A 37 11.70 -9.44 -12.17
N LEU A 38 11.44 -9.65 -10.87
CA LEU A 38 12.28 -9.10 -9.80
C LEU A 38 13.77 -9.46 -9.92
N PRO A 39 14.18 -10.69 -10.31
CA PRO A 39 15.59 -11.05 -10.43
C PRO A 39 16.35 -10.30 -11.53
N HIS A 40 15.64 -9.65 -12.45
CA HIS A 40 16.21 -8.91 -13.57
C HIS A 40 16.16 -7.38 -13.37
N LEU A 41 15.73 -6.90 -12.19
CA LEU A 41 15.72 -5.49 -11.86
C LEU A 41 17.09 -5.03 -11.34
N SER A 42 17.63 -3.96 -11.93
CA SER A 42 18.96 -3.43 -11.58
C SER A 42 18.91 -2.24 -10.60
N GLY A 43 17.72 -1.67 -10.36
CA GLY A 43 17.47 -0.67 -9.33
C GLY A 43 17.95 0.77 -9.65
N PRO A 44 17.47 1.77 -8.90
CA PRO A 44 16.38 1.67 -7.93
C PRO A 44 15.02 1.48 -8.61
N VAL A 45 14.14 0.65 -8.03
CA VAL A 45 12.76 0.45 -8.50
C VAL A 45 11.79 0.80 -7.38
N HIS A 46 10.93 1.80 -7.62
CA HIS A 46 9.95 2.24 -6.64
C HIS A 46 8.70 1.35 -6.68
N LEU A 47 8.38 0.73 -5.54
CA LEU A 47 7.10 0.05 -5.34
C LEU A 47 6.14 1.07 -4.72
N LEU A 48 5.04 1.40 -5.39
CA LEU A 48 4.00 2.27 -4.85
C LEU A 48 2.73 1.47 -4.57
N GLY A 49 2.49 1.16 -3.31
CA GLY A 49 1.32 0.42 -2.85
C GLY A 49 0.28 1.30 -2.17
N SER A 50 -0.99 0.92 -2.23
CA SER A 50 -2.02 1.38 -1.31
C SER A 50 -2.82 0.19 -0.78
N SER A 51 -3.15 0.20 0.52
CA SER A 51 -3.86 -0.91 1.19
C SER A 51 -3.23 -2.26 0.80
N ILE A 52 -4.01 -3.24 0.32
CA ILE A 52 -3.52 -4.57 -0.05
C ILE A 52 -2.38 -4.58 -1.08
N GLY A 53 -2.25 -3.53 -1.90
CA GLY A 53 -1.09 -3.36 -2.79
C GLY A 53 0.21 -3.12 -2.02
N ALA A 54 0.16 -2.40 -0.91
CA ALA A 54 1.30 -2.21 -0.02
C ALA A 54 1.71 -3.53 0.67
N TRP A 55 0.73 -4.37 1.05
CA TRP A 55 0.99 -5.67 1.68
C TRP A 55 1.71 -6.62 0.71
N ARG A 56 1.24 -6.69 -0.54
CA ARG A 56 1.88 -7.46 -1.62
C ARG A 56 3.32 -6.99 -1.86
N PHE A 57 3.53 -5.67 -1.94
CA PHE A 57 4.86 -5.12 -2.18
C PHE A 57 5.79 -5.20 -0.96
N ALA A 58 5.26 -5.23 0.26
CA ALA A 58 6.03 -5.57 1.43
C ALA A 58 6.58 -6.99 1.33
N CYS A 59 5.83 -7.95 0.76
CA CYS A 59 6.35 -9.30 0.47
C CYS A 59 7.50 -9.27 -0.53
N TYR A 60 7.39 -8.46 -1.60
CA TYR A 60 8.39 -8.39 -2.67
C TYR A 60 9.76 -7.96 -2.16
N ALA A 61 9.77 -7.05 -1.18
CA ALA A 61 10.97 -6.47 -0.60
C ALA A 61 11.56 -7.31 0.55
N GLN A 62 11.05 -8.51 0.83
CA GLN A 62 11.68 -9.43 1.77
C GLN A 62 12.76 -10.29 1.10
N SER A 63 13.66 -10.87 1.89
CA SER A 63 14.70 -11.78 1.39
C SER A 63 14.15 -13.06 0.75
N SER A 64 12.94 -13.49 1.12
CA SER A 64 12.26 -14.68 0.58
C SER A 64 10.84 -14.34 0.12
N PRO A 65 10.68 -13.62 -1.01
CA PRO A 65 9.42 -13.00 -1.39
C PRO A 65 8.29 -14.01 -1.69
N LEU A 66 8.60 -15.18 -2.26
CA LEU A 66 7.60 -16.24 -2.48
C LEU A 66 7.09 -16.84 -1.17
N GLN A 67 7.98 -17.02 -0.18
CA GLN A 67 7.58 -17.50 1.14
C GLN A 67 6.73 -16.46 1.87
N ALA A 68 7.12 -15.19 1.81
CA ALA A 68 6.35 -14.08 2.38
C ALA A 68 4.96 -13.98 1.76
N LEU A 69 4.85 -14.13 0.44
CA LEU A 69 3.57 -14.14 -0.27
C LEU A 69 2.70 -15.33 0.14
N SER A 70 3.26 -16.55 0.24
CA SER A 70 2.50 -17.72 0.71
C SER A 70 2.03 -17.57 2.16
N GLN A 71 2.87 -17.04 3.06
CA GLN A 71 2.48 -16.76 4.45
C GLN A 71 1.35 -15.73 4.53
N PHE A 72 1.42 -14.70 3.68
CA PHE A 72 0.36 -13.72 3.56
C PHE A 72 -0.96 -14.33 3.07
N GLU A 73 -0.91 -15.15 2.02
CA GLU A 73 -2.10 -15.86 1.50
C GLU A 73 -2.74 -16.73 2.58
N THR A 74 -1.93 -17.54 3.28
CA THR A 74 -2.40 -18.38 4.40
C THR A 74 -3.04 -17.53 5.50
N GLY A 75 -2.33 -16.51 6.00
CA GLY A 75 -2.85 -15.67 7.08
C GLY A 75 -4.13 -14.92 6.72
N TYR A 76 -4.30 -14.55 5.45
CA TYR A 76 -5.51 -13.90 4.95
C TYR A 76 -6.69 -14.88 4.78
N LEU A 77 -6.43 -16.11 4.35
CA LEU A 77 -7.47 -17.13 4.14
C LEU A 77 -7.94 -17.77 5.44
N GLU A 78 -7.05 -17.90 6.43
CA GLU A 78 -7.32 -18.54 7.72
C GLU A 78 -7.83 -17.54 8.77
N GLN A 79 -8.27 -16.35 8.36
CA GLN A 79 -8.89 -15.40 9.28
C GLN A 79 -10.23 -15.93 9.79
N GLU A 80 -10.39 -15.92 11.10
CA GLU A 80 -11.67 -16.15 11.77
C GLU A 80 -12.13 -14.86 12.44
N TYR A 81 -13.40 -14.53 12.23
CA TYR A 81 -14.07 -13.37 12.81
C TYR A 81 -15.26 -13.84 13.64
N SER A 82 -15.64 -13.01 14.61
CA SER A 82 -16.93 -13.12 15.29
C SER A 82 -18.09 -12.99 14.29
N GLU A 83 -19.32 -13.31 14.72
CA GLU A 83 -20.50 -13.28 13.82
C GLU A 83 -20.76 -11.89 13.24
N ASN A 84 -20.44 -10.83 13.99
CA ASN A 84 -20.60 -9.44 13.58
C ASN A 84 -19.34 -8.65 13.96
N PRO A 85 -18.24 -8.81 13.22
CA PRO A 85 -16.98 -8.19 13.59
C PRO A 85 -17.09 -6.67 13.43
N ASP A 86 -16.56 -5.95 14.41
CA ASP A 86 -16.43 -4.50 14.33
C ASP A 86 -15.08 -4.09 13.72
N ALA A 87 -14.89 -2.79 13.55
CA ALA A 87 -13.67 -2.26 12.95
C ALA A 87 -12.42 -2.52 13.81
N GLU A 88 -12.58 -2.65 15.12
CA GLU A 88 -11.48 -2.94 16.05
C GLU A 88 -11.00 -4.37 15.83
N GLU A 89 -11.92 -5.34 15.83
CA GLU A 89 -11.60 -6.74 15.55
C GLU A 89 -10.93 -6.93 14.19
N ILE A 90 -11.45 -6.28 13.14
CA ILE A 90 -10.86 -6.32 11.79
C ILE A 90 -9.44 -5.75 11.78
N THR A 91 -9.21 -4.68 12.53
CA THR A 91 -7.89 -4.03 12.63
C THR A 91 -6.91 -4.93 13.40
N GLU A 92 -7.35 -5.55 14.48
CA GLU A 92 -6.54 -6.49 15.26
C GLU A 92 -6.13 -7.70 14.43
N LYS A 93 -7.07 -8.36 13.74
CA LYS A 93 -6.76 -9.48 12.83
C LYS A 93 -5.83 -9.09 11.69
N SER A 94 -6.01 -7.89 11.14
CA SER A 94 -5.08 -7.37 10.12
C SER A 94 -3.68 -7.16 10.70
N ARG A 95 -3.58 -6.66 11.93
CA ARG A 95 -2.30 -6.46 12.62
C ARG A 95 -1.61 -7.78 12.95
N GLU A 96 -2.35 -8.82 13.35
CA GLU A 96 -1.81 -10.17 13.59
C GLU A 96 -1.11 -10.73 12.33
N ILE A 97 -1.76 -10.61 11.16
CA ILE A 97 -1.16 -11.01 9.88
C ILE A 97 0.09 -10.19 9.59
N LEU A 98 0.04 -8.87 9.74
CA LEU A 98 1.20 -8.02 9.46
C LEU A 98 2.37 -8.32 10.40
N GLN A 99 2.11 -8.62 11.67
CA GLN A 99 3.17 -8.99 12.61
C GLN A 99 3.83 -10.32 12.23
N SER A 100 3.06 -11.32 11.78
CA SER A 100 3.63 -12.58 11.28
C SER A 100 4.43 -12.38 9.99
N MET A 101 3.98 -11.47 9.12
CA MET A 101 4.64 -11.16 7.85
C MET A 101 5.89 -10.31 7.99
N LEU A 102 5.88 -9.30 8.88
CA LEU A 102 6.86 -8.20 8.94
C LEU A 102 7.70 -8.22 10.24
N GLY A 103 7.40 -9.13 11.17
CA GLY A 103 8.11 -9.24 12.44
C GLY A 103 9.57 -9.66 12.32
N GLY A 104 10.30 -9.53 13.43
CA GLY A 104 11.73 -9.85 13.50
C GLY A 104 12.56 -8.92 12.61
N ASN A 105 13.48 -9.49 11.82
CA ASN A 105 14.38 -8.74 10.94
C ASN A 105 13.73 -8.34 9.60
N ARG A 106 12.52 -8.81 9.30
CA ARG A 106 11.91 -8.63 7.97
C ARG A 106 11.59 -7.18 7.65
N ALA A 107 11.15 -6.39 8.64
CA ALA A 107 10.96 -4.95 8.47
C ALA A 107 12.26 -4.24 8.07
N ARG A 108 13.39 -4.64 8.65
CA ARG A 108 14.72 -4.17 8.28
C ARG A 108 15.07 -4.58 6.85
N ASP A 109 14.81 -5.81 6.46
CA ASP A 109 15.09 -6.31 5.12
C ASP A 109 14.32 -5.50 4.06
N ILE A 110 13.04 -5.20 4.32
CA ILE A 110 12.19 -4.41 3.44
C ILE A 110 12.71 -2.98 3.27
N VAL A 111 12.95 -2.28 4.39
CA VAL A 111 13.38 -0.87 4.36
C VAL A 111 14.78 -0.72 3.78
N ASN A 112 15.64 -1.74 3.91
CA ASN A 112 17.01 -1.73 3.41
C ASN A 112 17.22 -2.51 2.11
N HIS A 113 16.16 -3.04 1.49
CA HIS A 113 16.26 -3.87 0.29
C HIS A 113 17.15 -3.17 -0.77
N PRO A 114 18.09 -3.84 -1.45
CA PRO A 114 19.08 -3.16 -2.29
C PRO A 114 18.48 -2.51 -3.55
N VAL A 115 17.53 -3.21 -4.19
CA VAL A 115 16.95 -2.81 -5.50
C VAL A 115 15.58 -2.12 -5.37
N LEU A 116 14.67 -2.74 -4.62
CA LEU A 116 13.30 -2.27 -4.40
C LEU A 116 13.25 -1.19 -3.32
N ARG A 117 12.42 -0.17 -3.54
CA ARG A 117 12.13 0.92 -2.60
C ARG A 117 10.64 0.91 -2.31
N LEU A 118 10.22 0.47 -1.13
CA LEU A 118 8.80 0.44 -0.77
C LEU A 118 8.29 1.85 -0.48
N ASN A 119 7.18 2.21 -1.09
CA ASN A 119 6.46 3.45 -0.86
C ASN A 119 4.97 3.14 -0.72
N ILE A 120 4.32 3.81 0.22
CA ILE A 120 2.93 3.55 0.57
C ILE A 120 2.14 4.85 0.51
N MET A 121 1.07 4.83 -0.26
CA MET A 121 0.12 5.93 -0.37
C MET A 121 -1.14 5.61 0.44
N THR A 122 -1.37 6.39 1.49
CA THR A 122 -2.57 6.31 2.33
C THR A 122 -3.45 7.53 2.12
N VAL A 123 -4.72 7.42 2.51
CA VAL A 123 -5.69 8.52 2.44
C VAL A 123 -6.29 8.72 3.82
N ARG A 124 -6.27 9.95 4.32
CA ARG A 124 -6.88 10.34 5.58
C ARG A 124 -8.10 11.21 5.33
N SER A 125 -9.25 10.77 5.83
CA SER A 125 -10.47 11.57 5.87
C SER A 125 -10.39 12.70 6.89
N ARG A 126 -11.14 13.78 6.68
CA ARG A 126 -11.18 14.96 7.56
C ARG A 126 -12.59 15.35 7.96
N PHE A 127 -12.69 16.04 9.09
CA PHE A 127 -13.93 16.66 9.56
C PHE A 127 -15.10 15.65 9.56
N LEU A 128 -16.22 15.97 8.91
CA LEU A 128 -17.39 15.10 8.82
C LEU A 128 -17.10 13.76 8.15
N THR A 129 -16.19 13.71 7.17
CA THR A 129 -15.81 12.46 6.48
C THR A 129 -14.96 11.53 7.34
N ALA A 130 -14.46 12.01 8.50
CA ALA A 130 -13.73 11.21 9.47
C ALA A 130 -14.62 10.74 10.64
N SER A 131 -15.93 10.97 10.58
CA SER A 131 -16.84 10.60 11.67
C SER A 131 -17.25 9.13 11.60
N GLU A 132 -17.19 8.43 12.73
CA GLU A 132 -17.78 7.09 12.90
C GLU A 132 -19.31 7.11 12.99
N ARG A 133 -19.92 8.29 13.18
CA ARG A 133 -21.38 8.42 13.24
C ARG A 133 -21.94 8.45 11.81
N ARG A 134 -22.65 7.38 11.43
CA ARG A 134 -23.24 7.19 10.08
C ARG A 134 -23.90 8.45 9.48
N PRO A 135 -24.73 9.22 10.22
CA PRO A 135 -25.35 10.43 9.65
C PRO A 135 -24.34 11.55 9.32
N LEU A 136 -23.33 11.75 10.18
CA LEU A 136 -22.29 12.76 9.95
C LEU A 136 -21.37 12.35 8.80
N LEU A 137 -21.01 11.07 8.73
CA LEU A 137 -20.27 10.51 7.60
C LEU A 137 -21.02 10.70 6.28
N ALA A 138 -22.32 10.34 6.25
CA ALA A 138 -23.15 10.51 5.07
C ALA A 138 -23.24 11.98 4.63
N ALA A 139 -23.44 12.91 5.57
CA ALA A 139 -23.43 14.33 5.29
C ALA A 139 -22.07 14.81 4.73
N GLY A 140 -20.97 14.38 5.34
CA GLY A 140 -19.62 14.67 4.86
C GLY A 140 -19.37 14.16 3.44
N LEU A 141 -19.80 12.93 3.14
CA LEU A 141 -19.68 12.33 1.82
C LEU A 141 -20.54 13.05 0.77
N MET A 142 -21.77 13.45 1.11
CA MET A 142 -22.62 14.24 0.22
C MET A 142 -22.02 15.62 -0.09
N LEU A 143 -21.44 16.28 0.93
CA LEU A 143 -20.73 17.54 0.74
C LEU A 143 -19.51 17.36 -0.16
N ALA A 144 -18.71 16.32 0.08
CA ALA A 144 -17.54 16.01 -0.74
C ALA A 144 -17.94 15.71 -2.20
N ALA A 145 -19.00 14.93 -2.41
CA ALA A 145 -19.51 14.61 -3.75
C ALA A 145 -20.00 15.86 -4.48
N THR A 146 -20.79 16.71 -3.83
CA THR A 146 -21.29 17.97 -4.40
C THR A 146 -20.14 18.92 -4.73
N ALA A 147 -19.15 19.05 -3.84
CA ALA A 147 -17.97 19.87 -4.07
C ALA A 147 -17.12 19.33 -5.25
N ASN A 148 -16.99 18.01 -5.37
CA ASN A 148 -16.27 17.38 -6.47
C ASN A 148 -16.92 17.62 -7.84
N ILE A 149 -18.26 17.68 -7.90
CA ILE A 149 -19.00 18.06 -9.13
C ILE A 149 -18.58 19.45 -9.58
N ALA A 150 -18.44 20.40 -8.65
CA ALA A 150 -17.99 21.75 -8.98
C ALA A 150 -16.51 21.77 -9.38
N SER A 151 -15.64 21.09 -8.62
CA SER A 151 -14.23 20.92 -8.98
C SER A 151 -13.57 19.82 -8.17
N ARG A 152 -12.83 18.94 -8.85
CA ARG A 152 -12.02 17.88 -8.20
C ARG A 152 -11.00 18.42 -7.19
N ARG A 153 -10.52 19.66 -7.35
CA ARG A 153 -9.56 20.28 -6.43
C ARG A 153 -10.14 20.51 -5.03
N THR A 154 -11.47 20.59 -4.91
CA THR A 154 -12.16 20.78 -3.62
C THR A 154 -12.06 19.55 -2.72
N LEU A 155 -11.82 18.36 -3.28
CA LEU A 155 -11.69 17.13 -2.50
C LEU A 155 -10.54 17.20 -1.48
N GLY A 156 -9.54 18.06 -1.70
CA GLY A 156 -8.46 18.33 -0.73
C GLY A 156 -8.94 18.92 0.61
N ALA A 157 -10.15 19.50 0.66
CA ALA A 157 -10.76 19.95 1.91
C ALA A 157 -11.27 18.77 2.77
N PHE A 158 -11.59 17.64 2.14
CA PHE A 158 -12.18 16.47 2.78
C PHE A 158 -11.18 15.34 2.99
N PHE A 159 -10.18 15.23 2.11
CA PHE A 159 -9.20 14.14 2.13
C PHE A 159 -7.78 14.67 1.96
N GLU A 160 -6.86 14.05 2.68
CA GLU A 160 -5.42 14.26 2.57
C GLU A 160 -4.72 12.95 2.26
N ARG A 161 -3.54 13.02 1.66
CA ARG A 161 -2.73 11.83 1.38
C ARG A 161 -1.52 11.78 2.28
N GLY A 162 -1.19 10.58 2.76
CA GLY A 162 0.11 10.28 3.36
C GLY A 162 0.95 9.50 2.35
N LEU A 163 2.15 10.00 2.04
CA LEU A 163 3.15 9.24 1.31
C LEU A 163 4.24 8.83 2.31
N PHE A 164 4.21 7.55 2.69
CA PHE A 164 5.35 6.92 3.34
C PHE A 164 6.35 6.53 2.25
N TYR A 165 7.56 7.09 2.29
CA TYR A 165 8.54 6.90 1.22
C TYR A 165 9.87 6.43 1.76
N ASP A 166 10.60 5.65 0.96
CA ASP A 166 11.97 5.28 1.25
C ASP A 166 12.89 6.51 1.15
N PRO A 167 13.56 6.93 2.23
CA PRO A 167 14.32 8.19 2.25
C PRO A 167 15.62 8.14 1.43
N ARG A 168 16.02 6.96 0.94
CA ARG A 168 17.27 6.80 0.16
C ARG A 168 17.17 7.46 -1.23
N ASP A 169 15.96 7.61 -1.76
CA ASP A 169 15.71 8.17 -3.09
C ASP A 169 14.40 8.98 -3.08
N LEU A 170 14.34 10.09 -3.83
CA LEU A 170 13.08 10.81 -4.02
C LEU A 170 12.24 10.11 -5.10
N PRO A 171 11.08 9.49 -4.77
CA PRO A 171 10.28 8.81 -5.77
C PRO A 171 9.67 9.80 -6.79
N PRO A 172 9.35 9.35 -8.02
CA PRO A 172 8.79 10.23 -9.05
C PRO A 172 7.43 10.85 -8.66
N PHE A 173 6.75 10.30 -7.65
CA PHE A 173 5.48 10.77 -7.10
C PHE A 173 5.63 11.57 -5.79
N TYR A 174 6.85 11.95 -5.40
CA TYR A 174 7.11 12.73 -4.17
C TYR A 174 6.32 14.05 -4.11
N ASN A 175 6.03 14.66 -5.26
CA ASN A 175 5.27 15.92 -5.38
C ASN A 175 3.93 15.71 -6.11
N ALA A 176 3.28 14.56 -5.91
CA ALA A 176 2.01 14.26 -6.56
C ALA A 176 0.94 15.36 -6.29
N PRO A 177 0.42 16.03 -7.33
CA PRO A 177 -0.52 17.13 -7.16
C PRO A 177 -1.94 16.64 -6.85
N GLY A 178 -2.84 17.56 -6.50
CA GLY A 178 -4.29 17.34 -6.46
C GLY A 178 -4.91 17.26 -5.06
N PHE A 179 -4.16 16.79 -4.06
CA PHE A 179 -4.58 16.73 -2.66
C PHE A 179 -3.41 17.20 -1.78
N PRO A 180 -3.67 17.74 -0.58
CA PRO A 180 -2.63 17.91 0.41
C PRO A 180 -1.92 16.58 0.65
N LEU A 181 -0.59 16.63 0.65
CA LEU A 181 0.28 15.46 0.68
C LEU A 181 1.29 15.61 1.81
N HIS A 182 1.14 14.76 2.83
CA HIS A 182 2.11 14.59 3.92
C HIS A 182 3.15 13.58 3.49
N ARG A 183 4.43 13.89 3.71
CA ARG A 183 5.55 13.03 3.34
C ARG A 183 6.20 12.53 4.62
N ILE A 184 6.26 11.23 4.75
CA ILE A 184 6.69 10.56 5.98
C ILE A 184 7.79 9.58 5.59
N GLU A 185 8.93 9.65 6.23
CA GLU A 185 10.00 8.68 5.97
C GLU A 185 9.54 7.29 6.44
N LEU A 186 9.63 6.30 5.56
CA LEU A 186 9.36 4.91 5.87
C LEU A 186 10.58 4.34 6.60
N THR A 187 10.33 3.79 7.77
CA THR A 187 11.35 3.24 8.67
C THR A 187 10.89 1.88 9.18
N GLU A 188 11.82 1.13 9.77
CA GLU A 188 11.49 -0.15 10.41
C GLU A 188 10.37 0.00 11.46
N LYS A 189 10.33 1.15 12.15
CA LYS A 189 9.41 1.41 13.26
C LYS A 189 7.98 1.69 12.83
N ASN A 190 7.78 2.31 11.67
CA ASN A 190 6.45 2.70 11.19
C ASN A 190 5.97 1.86 10.01
N LEU A 191 6.74 0.86 9.56
CA LEU A 191 6.38 0.02 8.41
C LEU A 191 5.04 -0.68 8.59
N VAL A 192 4.82 -1.33 9.75
CA VAL A 192 3.56 -2.06 10.02
C VAL A 192 2.37 -1.10 9.97
N ASP A 193 2.46 0.04 10.64
CA ASP A 193 1.37 1.01 10.67
C ASP A 193 1.15 1.66 9.29
N ALA A 194 2.22 1.90 8.53
CA ALA A 194 2.12 2.43 7.18
C ALA A 194 1.44 1.45 6.21
N VAL A 195 1.70 0.15 6.33
CA VAL A 195 1.07 -0.90 5.51
C VAL A 195 -0.41 -1.10 5.90
N LEU A 196 -0.74 -0.92 7.18
CA LEU A 196 -2.11 -1.06 7.70
C LEU A 196 -3.01 0.15 7.39
N ALA A 197 -2.42 1.34 7.24
CA ALA A 197 -3.12 2.64 7.14
C ALA A 197 -3.86 2.93 5.81
#